data_AF-A0A7C5D6F4-F1
#
_entry.id   AF-A0A7C5D6F4-F1
#
_cell.length_a   1.000
_cell.length_b   1.000
_cell.length_c   1.000
_cell.angle_alpha   90.00
_cell.angle_beta   90.00
_cell.angle_gamma   90.00
#
_symmetry.space_group_name_H-M   'P 1'
#
loop_
_entity.id
_entity.type
_entity.pdbx_description
1 polymer ?
#
loop_
_entity_poly.entity_id
_entity_poly.type
_entity_poly.pdbx_seq_one_letter_code
_entity_poly.pdbx_strand_id
1 'polypeptide(L)' 'MQVWIPFGHNERELFKSVMVSFMTDEDPMLAMLKWITEQLMQIEAEAKAGANKNEHNTERKTYFSGYRPRRFDTRMG' A
#
# COMPACT_ATOMS: atom_id res chain seq x y z
N MET A 1 10.07 2.32 0.56
CA MET A 1 10.23 3.27 1.69
C MET A 1 9.01 3.10 2.60
N GLN A 2 9.15 2.72 3.86
CA GLN A 2 8.00 2.62 4.77
C GLN A 2 7.61 4.02 5.25
N VAL A 3 6.47 4.52 4.78
CA VAL A 3 5.90 5.80 5.22
C VAL A 3 5.21 5.55 6.57
N TRP A 4 5.69 6.20 7.62
CA TRP A 4 5.06 6.13 8.95
C TRP A 4 3.85 7.08 8.99
N ILE A 5 2.65 6.51 9.16
CA ILE A 5 1.39 7.26 9.21
C ILE A 5 0.95 7.39 10.68
N PRO A 6 1.02 8.57 11.30
CA PRO A 6 0.50 8.79 12.65
C PRO A 6 -1.04 8.76 12.70
N PHE A 7 -1.61 8.17 13.75
CA PHE A 7 -3.05 8.16 13.99
C PHE A 7 -3.56 9.56 14.41
N GLY A 8 -4.70 10.00 13.85
CA GLY A 8 -5.44 11.20 14.30
C GLY A 8 -5.45 12.41 13.36
N HIS A 9 -4.96 12.29 12.12
CA HIS A 9 -5.00 13.39 11.13
C HIS A 9 -6.20 13.29 10.18
N ASN A 10 -6.67 14.46 9.73
CA ASN A 10 -7.63 14.59 8.63
C ASN A 10 -7.06 13.91 7.37
N GLU A 11 -7.89 13.21 6.59
CA GLU A 11 -7.51 12.47 5.38
C GLU A 11 -6.65 13.30 4.42
N ARG A 12 -6.95 14.61 4.32
CA ARG A 12 -6.19 15.55 3.49
C ARG A 12 -4.75 15.74 3.95
N GLU A 13 -4.51 15.78 5.26
CA GLU A 13 -3.17 15.96 5.82
C GLU A 13 -2.33 14.69 5.69
N LEU A 14 -2.95 13.52 5.85
CA LEU A 14 -2.30 12.23 5.60
C LEU A 14 -1.93 12.07 4.13
N PHE A 15 -2.86 12.42 3.23
CA PHE A 15 -2.58 12.37 1.80
C PHE A 15 -1.44 13.32 1.42
N LYS A 16 -1.46 14.55 1.95
CA LYS A 16 -0.41 15.53 1.70
C LYS A 16 0.96 15.06 2.21
N SER A 17 1.04 14.48 3.42
CA SER A 17 2.31 14.00 3.97
C SER A 17 2.89 12.86 3.13
N VAL A 18 2.05 11.92 2.70
CA VAL A 18 2.42 10.84 1.79
C VAL A 18 2.92 11.40 0.46
N MET A 19 2.21 12.34 -0.17
CA MET A 19 2.66 12.97 -1.43
C MET A 19 4.00 13.66 -1.29
N VAL A 20 4.21 14.43 -0.22
CA VAL A 20 5.48 15.14 0.02
C VAL A 20 6.64 14.16 0.21
N SER A 21 6.39 13.00 0.81
CA SER A 21 7.43 11.99 1.04
C SER A 21 8.08 11.45 -0.24
N PHE A 22 7.38 11.50 -1.37
CA PHE A 22 7.91 11.06 -2.67
C PHE A 22 8.69 12.14 -3.42
N MET A 23 8.65 13.40 -2.98
CA MET A 23 9.33 14.50 -3.71
C MET A 23 10.85 14.39 -3.67
N THR A 24 11.41 13.59 -2.76
CA THR A 24 12.85 13.34 -2.63
C THR A 24 13.34 12.14 -3.44
N ASP A 25 12.44 11.37 -4.06
CA ASP A 25 12.80 10.22 -4.88
C ASP A 25 13.31 10.64 -6.26
N GLU A 26 14.16 9.80 -6.88
CA GLU A 26 14.71 10.06 -8.22
C GLU A 26 13.61 10.19 -9.30
N ASP A 27 12.57 9.36 -9.20
CA ASP A 27 11.34 9.46 -9.98
C ASP A 27 10.12 9.43 -9.05
N PRO A 28 9.63 10.61 -8.62
CA PRO A 28 8.50 10.73 -7.70
C PRO A 28 7.22 10.07 -8.23
N MET A 29 6.99 10.16 -9.55
CA MET A 29 5.77 9.64 -10.17
C MET A 29 5.79 8.11 -10.19
N LEU A 30 6.93 7.50 -10.53
CA LEU A 30 7.10 6.06 -10.47
C LEU A 30 7.01 5.53 -9.03
N ALA A 31 7.59 6.24 -8.06
CA ALA A 31 7.52 5.88 -6.64
C ALA A 31 6.08 5.92 -6.11
N MET A 32 5.34 6.99 -6.42
CA MET A 32 3.92 7.12 -6.11
C MET A 32 3.09 5.99 -6.73
N LEU A 33 3.34 5.69 -8.01
CA LEU A 33 2.60 4.63 -8.71
C LEU A 33 2.84 3.27 -8.06
N LYS A 34 4.11 2.92 -7.77
CA LYS A 34 4.46 1.68 -7.07
C LYS A 34 3.75 1.60 -5.72
N TRP A 35 3.80 2.66 -4.93
CA TRP A 35 3.14 2.69 -3.62
C TRP A 35 1.62 2.49 -3.72
N ILE A 36 0.93 3.21 -4.60
CA ILE A 36 -0.52 3.05 -4.81
C ILE A 36 -0.85 1.62 -5.24
N THR A 37 -0.07 1.05 -6.15
CA THR A 37 -0.30 -0.33 -6.61
C THR A 37 -0.14 -1.35 -5.48
N GLU A 38 0.82 -1.16 -4.57
CA GLU A 38 1.00 -2.00 -3.37
C GLU A 38 -0.20 -1.88 -2.43
N GLN A 39 -0.70 -0.66 -2.19
CA GLN A 39 -1.90 -0.45 -1.35
C GLN A 39 -3.13 -1.14 -1.96
N LEU A 40 -3.36 -1.00 -3.26
CA LEU A 40 -4.48 -1.64 -3.94
C LEU A 40 -4.39 -3.17 -3.88
N MET A 41 -3.21 -3.74 -4.07
CA MET A 41 -3.00 -5.19 -3.94
C MET A 41 -3.27 -5.68 -2.51
N GLN A 42 -2.86 -4.91 -1.49
CA GLN A 42 -3.12 -5.26 -0.10
C GLN A 42 -4.63 -5.25 0.20
N ILE A 43 -5.34 -4.20 -0.21
CA ILE A 43 -6.80 -4.08 -0.06
C ILE A 43 -7.52 -5.25 -0.75
N GLU A 44 -7.12 -5.57 -2.00
CA GLU A 44 -7.71 -6.67 -2.74
C GLU A 44 -7.49 -8.02 -2.03
N ALA A 45 -6.31 -8.24 -1.47
CA ALA A 45 -5.99 -9.46 -0.75
C ALA A 45 -6.75 -9.57 0.58
N GLU A 46 -6.91 -8.48 1.32
CA GLU A 46 -7.71 -8.42 2.55
C GLU A 46 -9.19 -8.66 2.27
N ALA A 47 -9.73 -8.07 1.20
CA ALA A 47 -11.09 -8.33 0.75
C ALA A 47 -11.33 -9.81 0.41
N LYS A 48 -10.35 -10.47 -0.22
CA LYS A 48 -10.40 -11.92 -0.52
C LYS A 48 -10.28 -12.78 0.75
N ALA A 49 -9.42 -12.40 1.68
CA ALA A 49 -9.24 -13.11 2.95
C ALA A 49 -10.44 -12.91 3.89
N GLY A 50 -11.18 -11.80 3.74
CA GLY A 50 -12.26 -11.39 4.64
C GLY A 50 -11.78 -10.86 5.99
N ALA A 51 -10.50 -10.47 6.08
CA ALA A 51 -9.88 -9.96 7.29
C ALA A 51 -8.60 -9.17 6.94
N ASN A 52 -8.27 -8.16 7.73
CA ASN A 52 -7.03 -7.42 7.56
C ASN A 52 -5.82 -8.31 7.89
N LYS A 53 -4.65 -7.94 7.36
CA LYS A 53 -3.42 -8.66 7.68
C LYS A 53 -3.13 -8.60 9.18
N ASN A 54 -2.84 -9.77 9.77
CA ASN A 54 -2.62 -9.98 11.20
C ASN A 54 -3.85 -9.75 12.11
N GLU A 55 -5.01 -9.45 11.54
CA GLU A 55 -6.25 -9.38 12.30
C GLU A 55 -6.70 -10.79 12.70
N HIS A 56 -7.10 -10.94 13.95
CA HIS A 56 -7.74 -12.15 14.45
C HIS A 56 -9.24 -12.09 14.14
N ASN A 57 -9.66 -12.82 13.11
CA ASN A 57 -11.06 -12.90 12.68
C ASN A 57 -11.45 -14.36 12.45
N THR A 58 -12.54 -14.80 13.09
CA THR A 58 -13.08 -16.17 13.01
C THR A 58 -13.81 -16.45 11.69
N GLU A 59 -14.28 -15.42 10.98
CA GLU A 59 -15.02 -15.54 9.71
C GLU A 59 -14.09 -15.48 8.48
N ARG A 60 -12.77 -15.43 8.70
CA ARG A 60 -11.80 -15.34 7.61
C ARG A 60 -11.88 -16.57 6.71
N LYS A 61 -11.73 -16.36 5.40
CA LYS A 61 -11.85 -17.42 4.40
C LYS A 61 -10.51 -18.10 4.10
N THR A 62 -9.41 -17.35 4.14
CA THR A 62 -8.07 -17.84 3.79
C THR A 62 -6.98 -17.08 4.55
N TYR A 63 -5.72 -17.48 4.37
CA TYR A 63 -4.53 -16.89 4.99
C TYR A 63 -3.56 -16.32 3.95
N PHE A 64 -2.86 -15.24 4.33
CA PHE A 64 -1.78 -14.67 3.53
C PHE A 64 -0.57 -15.61 3.50
N SER A 65 0.03 -15.79 2.31
CA SER A 65 1.19 -16.66 2.09
C SER A 65 2.39 -15.86 1.56
N GLY A 66 2.79 -14.84 2.33
CA GLY A 66 3.92 -13.97 1.98
C GLY A 66 3.72 -13.14 0.72
N TYR A 67 4.82 -12.66 0.14
CA TYR A 67 4.85 -11.84 -1.07
C TYR A 67 5.72 -12.49 -2.14
N ARG A 68 5.37 -12.27 -3.41
CA ARG A 68 6.15 -12.71 -4.56
C ARG A 68 6.62 -11.50 -5.37
N PRO A 69 7.91 -11.39 -5.71
CA PRO A 69 8.40 -10.33 -6.59
C PRO A 69 7.68 -10.39 -7.94
N ARG A 70 7.16 -9.24 -8.39
CA ARG A 70 6.63 -9.07 -9.75
C ARG A 70 7.28 -7.86 -10.40
N ARG A 71 7.72 -8.05 -11.65
CA ARG A 71 8.16 -6.94 -12.50
C ARG A 71 6.91 -6.30 -13.10
N PHE A 72 6.80 -4.99 -12.97
CA PHE A 72 5.76 -4.19 -13.61
C PHE A 72 6.42 -3.44 -14.75
N ASP A 73 6.13 -3.83 -15.98
CA ASP A 73 6.57 -3.07 -17.16
C ASP A 73 5.50 -2.02 -17.44
N THR A 74 5.72 -0.79 -16.97
CA THR A 74 4.79 0.32 -17.17
C THR A 74 5.37 1.37 -18.11
N ARG A 75 4.54 2.31 -18.57
CA ARG A 75 5.02 3.48 -19.32
C ARG A 75 5.98 4.37 -18.53
N MET A 76 5.95 4.26 -17.20
CA MET A 76 6.79 5.01 -16.28
C MET A 76 8.09 4.26 -15.91
N GLY A 77 8.31 3.07 -16.49
CA GLY A 77 9.40 2.16 -16.12
C GLY A 77 8.89 0.78 -15.73
#